data_AF-A0A967LN86-F1
#
_entry.id   AF-A0A967LN86-F1
#
_cell.length_a   1.000
_cell.length_b   1.000
_cell.length_c   1.000
_cell.angle_alpha   90.00
_cell.angle_beta   90.00
_cell.angle_gamma   90.00
#
_symmetry.space_group_name_H-M   'P 1'
#
loop_
_entity.id
_entity.type
_entity.pdbx_description
1 polymer ?
#
loop_
_entity_poly.entity_id
_entity_poly.type
_entity_poly.pdbx_seq_one_letter_code
_entity_poly.pdbx_strand_id
1 'polypeptide(L)'
;LQRVDPGYDPEGVVAIRIVLPLARYPGPTERQRYWDEALRRARAVPGVSSGGLTTGLPPDAPGTINNFDLLDRPVEPGARQPVSPW
;
A
#
# COMPACT_ATOMS: atom_id res chain seq x y z
N LEU A 1 13.66 26.33 -8.92
CA LEU A 1 13.13 25.03 -8.44
C LEU A 1 13.05 25.12 -6.92
N GLN A 2 11.87 24.98 -6.32
CA GLN A 2 11.75 24.93 -4.85
C GLN A 2 11.83 23.47 -4.40
N ARG A 3 12.68 23.20 -3.40
CA ARG A 3 12.79 21.89 -2.75
C ARG A 3 11.61 21.79 -1.78
N VAL A 4 10.65 20.93 -2.08
CA VAL A 4 9.50 20.67 -1.21
C VAL A 4 9.88 19.55 -0.25
N ASP A 5 9.66 19.77 1.05
CA ASP A 5 9.79 18.73 2.06
C ASP A 5 8.66 17.70 1.85
N PRO A 6 8.99 16.43 1.57
CA PRO A 6 7.98 15.41 1.30
C PRO A 6 7.26 14.93 2.57
N GLY A 7 7.66 15.39 3.76
CA GLY A 7 7.05 15.03 5.03
C GLY A 7 7.45 13.64 5.56
N TYR A 8 8.46 13.01 4.96
CA TYR A 8 9.03 11.74 5.44
C TYR A 8 10.55 11.71 5.22
N ASP A 9 11.25 10.96 6.06
CA ASP A 9 12.69 10.73 5.96
C ASP A 9 12.98 9.35 5.33
N PRO A 10 13.54 9.29 4.11
CA PRO A 10 13.90 8.03 3.46
C PRO A 10 15.22 7.44 3.95
N GLU A 11 15.99 8.13 4.79
CA GLU A 11 17.29 7.64 5.24
C GLU A 11 17.17 6.32 6.00
N GLY A 12 17.95 5.31 5.59
CA GLY A 12 17.90 3.97 6.18
C GLY A 12 16.67 3.12 5.80
N VAL A 13 15.82 3.57 4.88
CA VAL A 13 14.64 2.82 4.42
C VAL A 13 14.98 1.93 3.22
N VAL A 14 14.59 0.65 3.29
CA VAL A 14 14.68 -0.31 2.18
C VAL A 14 13.28 -0.78 1.80
N ALA A 15 12.94 -0.67 0.52
CA ALA A 15 11.68 -1.16 -0.02
C ALA A 15 11.90 -2.32 -1.00
N ILE A 16 11.04 -3.33 -0.92
CA ILE A 16 11.12 -4.54 -1.77
C ILE A 16 9.73 -4.81 -2.32
N ARG A 17 9.63 -5.04 -3.63
CA ARG A 17 8.40 -5.48 -4.28
C ARG A 17 8.39 -7.00 -4.40
N ILE A 18 7.34 -7.62 -3.87
CA ILE A 18 7.13 -9.07 -3.92
C ILE A 18 5.81 -9.36 -4.64
N VAL A 19 5.83 -10.29 -5.59
CA VAL A 19 4.64 -10.77 -6.30
C VAL A 19 4.41 -12.23 -5.92
N LEU A 20 3.21 -12.54 -5.43
CA LEU A 20 2.83 -13.91 -5.09
C LEU A 20 2.22 -14.62 -6.31
N PRO A 21 2.81 -15.73 -6.79
CA PRO A 21 2.23 -16.48 -7.89
C PRO A 21 0.86 -17.07 -7.54
N LEU A 22 -0.15 -16.81 -8.35
CA LEU A 22 -1.52 -17.28 -8.11
C LEU A 22 -1.62 -18.81 -8.01
N ALA A 23 -0.82 -19.54 -8.81
CA ALA A 23 -0.76 -21.00 -8.78
C ALA A 23 -0.33 -21.58 -7.43
N ARG A 24 0.47 -20.82 -6.66
CA ARG A 24 0.98 -21.25 -5.34
C ARG A 24 0.20 -20.64 -4.17
N TYR A 25 -0.42 -19.48 -4.38
CA TYR A 25 -1.17 -18.75 -3.36
C TYR A 25 -2.55 -18.36 -3.90
N PRO A 26 -3.46 -19.35 -4.11
CA PRO A 26 -4.73 -19.11 -4.78
C PRO A 26 -5.72 -18.33 -3.91
N GLY A 27 -5.68 -18.54 -2.60
CA GLY A 27 -6.65 -17.98 -1.66
C GLY A 27 -6.14 -16.76 -0.88
N PRO A 28 -7.06 -15.99 -0.28
CA PRO A 28 -6.71 -14.87 0.59
C PRO A 28 -5.98 -15.35 1.87
N THR A 29 -6.38 -16.49 2.43
CA THR A 29 -5.78 -17.05 3.66
C THR A 29 -4.31 -17.40 3.48
N GLU A 30 -3.94 -18.06 2.38
CA GLU A 30 -2.55 -18.43 2.09
C GLU A 30 -1.68 -17.19 1.87
N ARG A 31 -2.22 -16.17 1.19
CA ARG A 31 -1.54 -14.89 0.98
C ARG A 31 -1.34 -14.14 2.28
N GLN A 32 -2.35 -14.07 3.15
CA GLN A 32 -2.24 -13.43 4.47
C GLN A 32 -1.16 -14.11 5.32
N ARG A 33 -1.17 -15.45 5.39
CA ARG A 33 -0.13 -16.21 6.11
C ARG A 33 1.27 -15.95 5.59
N TYR A 34 1.44 -15.82 4.27
CA TYR A 34 2.74 -15.45 3.70
C TYR A 34 3.21 -14.08 4.20
N TRP A 35 2.34 -13.08 4.17
CA TRP A 35 2.69 -11.71 4.56
C TRP A 35 3.00 -11.60 6.06
N ASP A 36 2.23 -12.27 6.91
CA ASP A 36 2.49 -12.33 8.35
C ASP A 36 3.88 -12.91 8.65
N GLU A 37 4.21 -14.03 8.00
CA GLU A 37 5.50 -14.70 8.19
C GLU A 37 6.67 -13.91 7.60
N ALA A 38 6.49 -13.31 6.41
CA ALA A 38 7.48 -12.47 5.77
C ALA A 38 7.82 -11.26 6.66
N LEU A 39 6.80 -10.59 7.20
CA LEU A 39 6.98 -9.45 8.10
C LEU A 39 7.65 -9.86 9.41
N ARG A 40 7.23 -10.98 10.00
CA ARG A 40 7.85 -11.54 11.22
C ARG A 40 9.33 -11.81 11.02
N ARG A 41 9.71 -12.42 9.90
CA ARG A 41 11.11 -12.71 9.56
C ARG A 41 11.92 -11.45 9.28
N ALA A 42 11.36 -10.50 8.53
CA ALA A 42 12.03 -9.25 8.23
C ALA A 42 12.39 -8.47 9.50
N ARG A 43 11.45 -8.38 10.46
CA ARG A 43 11.67 -7.74 11.76
C ARG A 43 12.68 -8.47 12.66
N ALA A 44 12.98 -9.74 12.38
CA ALA A 44 13.95 -10.53 13.15
C ALA A 44 15.39 -10.42 12.60
N VAL A 45 15.60 -9.74 11.47
CA VAL A 45 16.94 -9.55 10.90
C VAL A 45 17.75 -8.56 11.77
N PRO A 46 18.98 -8.90 12.19
CA PRO A 46 19.83 -7.97 12.93
C PRO A 46 20.04 -6.65 12.17
N GLY A 47 19.84 -5.53 12.85
CA GLY A 47 19.93 -4.19 12.26
C GLY A 47 18.61 -3.63 11.73
N VAL A 48 17.54 -4.43 11.67
CA VAL A 48 16.19 -3.92 11.35
C VAL A 48 15.56 -3.32 12.61
N SER A 49 15.27 -2.03 12.58
CA SER A 49 14.59 -1.31 13.67
C SER A 49 13.06 -1.42 13.59
N SER A 50 12.51 -1.49 12.38
CA SER A 50 11.07 -1.60 12.12
C SER A 50 10.80 -2.23 10.76
N GLY A 51 9.57 -2.69 10.54
CA GLY A 51 9.15 -3.25 9.26
C GLY A 51 7.65 -3.13 9.05
N GLY A 52 7.24 -2.94 7.81
CA GLY A 52 5.84 -2.77 7.41
C GLY A 52 5.57 -3.35 6.02
N LEU A 53 4.29 -3.45 5.69
CA LEU A 53 3.81 -3.84 4.37
C LEU A 53 3.02 -2.69 3.79
N THR A 54 3.16 -2.47 2.49
CA THR A 54 2.41 -1.45 1.77
C THR A 54 2.17 -1.89 0.34
N THR A 55 1.11 -1.37 -0.26
CA THR A 55 0.82 -1.49 -1.69
C THR A 55 1.39 -0.32 -2.50
N GLY A 56 1.91 0.72 -1.84
CA GLY A 56 2.52 1.91 -2.46
C GLY A 56 3.54 2.62 -1.56
N LEU A 57 4.47 3.39 -2.15
CA LEU A 57 5.54 4.07 -1.42
C LEU A 57 5.38 5.58 -1.58
N PRO A 58 5.45 6.39 -0.51
CA PRO A 58 5.48 7.85 -0.65
C PRO A 58 6.60 8.34 -1.58
N PRO A 59 6.39 9.44 -2.31
CA PRO A 59 5.11 10.12 -2.53
C PRO A 59 4.23 9.43 -3.58
N ASP A 60 4.75 8.40 -4.25
CA ASP A 60 4.05 7.66 -5.30
C ASP A 60 2.85 6.91 -4.70
N ALA A 61 1.66 7.48 -4.85
CA ALA A 61 0.41 6.76 -4.72
C ALA A 61 0.23 5.94 -6.01
N PRO A 62 0.50 4.62 -6.04
CA PRO A 62 0.38 3.84 -7.26
C PRO A 62 -1.10 3.72 -7.65
N GLY A 63 -1.63 4.69 -8.39
CA GLY A 63 -2.97 4.66 -8.96
C GLY A 63 -4.10 4.39 -7.97
N THR A 64 -3.87 4.54 -6.65
CA THR A 64 -4.90 4.33 -5.64
C THR A 64 -5.87 5.50 -5.74
N ILE A 65 -6.96 5.27 -6.45
CA ILE A 65 -8.11 6.16 -6.49
C ILE A 65 -9.13 5.64 -5.50
N ASN A 66 -9.58 6.49 -4.59
CA ASN A 66 -10.73 6.18 -3.74
C ASN A 66 -11.98 6.86 -4.29
N ASN A 67 -13.12 6.19 -4.15
CA ASN A 67 -14.41 6.82 -4.34
C ASN A 67 -14.80 7.62 -3.11
N PHE A 68 -15.66 8.62 -3.31
CA PHE A 68 -16.26 9.39 -2.23
C PHE A 68 -17.67 9.83 -2.61
N ASP A 69 -18.49 10.11 -1.61
CA ASP A 69 -19.85 10.62 -1.79
C ASP A 69 -19.86 12.15 -1.77
N LEU A 70 -20.54 12.74 -2.76
CA LEU A 70 -20.93 14.13 -2.73
C LEU A 70 -22.29 14.22 -2.03
N LEU A 71 -22.29 14.67 -0.77
CA LEU A 71 -23.52 14.75 0.03
C LEU A 71 -24.59 15.64 -0.64
N ASP A 72 -24.18 16.72 -1.29
CA ASP A 72 -25.08 17.67 -1.99
C ASP A 72 -25.44 17.21 -3.42
N ARG A 73 -24.78 16.16 -3.93
CA ARG A 73 -25.00 15.65 -5.30
C ARG A 73 -24.77 14.13 -5.35
N PRO A 74 -25.63 13.34 -4.69
CA PRO A 74 -25.50 11.89 -4.65
C PRO A 74 -25.61 11.27 -6.05
N VAL A 75 -24.91 10.16 -6.26
CA VAL A 75 -24.99 9.41 -7.53
C VAL A 75 -26.13 8.40 -7.52
N GLU A 76 -26.73 8.16 -8.67
CA GLU A 76 -27.79 7.15 -8.83
C GLU A 76 -27.28 5.74 -8.50
N PRO A 77 -28.14 4.84 -7.99
CA PRO A 77 -27.78 3.45 -7.77
C PRO A 77 -27.19 2.78 -9.02
N GLY A 78 -25.99 2.20 -8.90
CA GLY A 78 -25.28 1.56 -10.01
C GLY A 78 -24.48 2.50 -10.91
N ALA A 79 -24.57 3.82 -10.70
CA ALA A 79 -23.66 4.78 -11.35
C ALA A 79 -22.29 4.78 -10.66
N ARG A 80 -21.24 5.18 -11.41
CA ARG A 80 -19.89 5.32 -10.86
C ARG A 80 -19.82 6.56 -9.96
N GLN A 81 -19.33 6.37 -8.73
CA GLN A 81 -19.00 7.47 -7.84
C GLN A 81 -17.78 8.28 -8.36
N PRO A 82 -17.67 9.57 -8.01
CA PRO A 82 -16.46 10.35 -8.24
C PRO A 82 -15.25 9.67 -7.60
N VAL A 83 -14.08 9.87 -8.20
CA VAL A 83 -12.82 9.35 -7.69
C VAL A 83 -11.83 10.47 -7.49
N SER A 84 -11.01 10.36 -6.43
CA SER A 84 -9.84 11.21 -6.22
C SER A 84 -8.60 10.33 -6.16
N PRO A 85 -7.47 10.76 -6.75
CA PRO A 85 -6.17 10.26 -6.30
C PRO A 85 -6.05 10.50 -4.79
N TRP A 86 -5.46 9.55 -4.07
CA TRP A 86 -4.97 9.79 -2.71
C TRP A 86 -3.88 10.85 -2.71
#